data_AF-X0ZZM9-F1
#
_entry.id   AF-X0ZZM9-F1
#
_cell.length_a   1.000
_cell.length_b   1.000
_cell.length_c   1.000
_cell.angle_alpha   90.00
_cell.angle_beta   90.00
_cell.angle_gamma   90.00
#
_symmetry.space_group_name_H-M   'P 1'
#
loop_
_entity.id
_entity.type
_entity.pdbx_description
1 polymer ?
#
loop_
_entity_poly.entity_id
_entity_poly.type
_entity_poly.pdbx_seq_one_letter_code
_entity_poly.pdbx_strand_id
1 'polypeptide(L)' 'MQAVIATGGKQYLVKEGDIIRVEKLDQEKGKKVEFDQILMVDKDGERIIGR' A
#
# COMPACT_ATOMS: atom_id res chain seq x y z
N MET A 1 -3.99 -4.83 11.16
CA MET A 1 -4.46 -4.21 9.90
C MET A 1 -3.49 -4.54 8.77
N GLN A 2 -3.98 -5.05 7.65
CA GLN A 2 -3.21 -5.34 6.44
C GLN A 2 -3.89 -4.66 5.26
N ALA A 3 -3.13 -4.19 4.28
CA ALA A 3 -3.69 -3.59 3.08
C ALA A 3 -2.96 -4.07 1.83
N VAL A 4 -3.67 -4.13 0.71
CA VAL A 4 -3.07 -4.34 -0.60
C VAL A 4 -3.10 -3.01 -1.33
N ILE A 5 -1.93 -2.47 -1.63
CA ILE A 5 -1.77 -1.22 -2.40
C ILE A 5 -1.32 -1.55 -3.82
N ALA A 6 -1.80 -0.77 -4.79
CA ALA A 6 -1.32 -0.83 -6.17
C ALA A 6 -0.39 0.36 -6.44
N THR A 7 0.84 0.08 -6.87
CA THR A 7 1.78 1.13 -7.28
C THR A 7 2.78 0.58 -8.29
N GLY A 8 3.23 1.43 -9.23
CA GLY A 8 4.18 1.02 -10.27
C GLY A 8 3.71 -0.16 -11.14
N GLY A 9 2.39 -0.34 -11.30
CA GLY A 9 1.80 -1.46 -12.05
C GLY A 9 1.83 -2.81 -11.33
N LYS A 10 2.24 -2.85 -10.04
CA LYS A 10 2.30 -4.05 -9.20
C LYS A 10 1.43 -3.89 -7.97
N GLN A 11 1.05 -5.02 -7.37
CA GLN A 11 0.29 -5.06 -6.11
C GLN A 11 1.21 -5.48 -4.97
N TYR A 12 1.11 -4.79 -3.83
CA TYR A 12 1.92 -5.03 -2.64
C TYR A 12 1.03 -5.22 -1.44
N LEU A 13 1.21 -6.33 -0.73
CA LEU A 13 0.62 -6.54 0.60
C LEU A 13 1.50 -5.82 1.63
N VAL A 14 0.91 -4.92 2.40
CA VAL A 14 1.57 -4.11 3.41
C VAL A 14 0.87 -4.19 4.75
N LYS A 15 1.64 -4.05 5.82
CA LYS A 15 1.17 -3.86 7.18
C LYS A 15 1.89 -2.68 7.81
N GLU A 16 1.34 -2.17 8.91
CA GLU A 16 1.98 -1.11 9.67
C GLU A 16 3.37 -1.57 10.15
N GLY A 17 4.41 -0.78 9.84
CA GLY A 17 5.81 -1.08 10.17
C GLY A 17 6.57 -1.89 9.12
N ASP A 18 5.92 -2.35 8.03
CA ASP A 18 6.61 -3.09 6.98
C ASP A 18 7.52 -2.18 6.13
N ILE A 19 8.69 -2.70 5.76
CA ILE A 19 9.61 -2.07 4.81
C ILE A 19 9.48 -2.82 3.48
N ILE A 20 8.85 -2.18 2.50
CA ILE A 20 8.69 -2.73 1.14
C ILE A 20 9.59 -2.02 0.13
N ARG A 21 10.00 -2.74 -0.91
CA ARG A 21 10.66 -2.15 -2.08
C ARG A 21 9.63 -1.99 -3.20
N VAL A 22 9.49 -0.76 -3.66
CA VAL A 22 8.60 -0.39 -4.77
C VAL A 22 9.43 0.15 -5.94
N GLU A 23 8.77 0.32 -7.08
CA GLU A 23 9.36 1.04 -8.21
C GLU A 23 9.69 2.49 -7.85
N LYS A 24 10.46 3.17 -8.70
CA LYS A 24 10.88 4.55 -8.48
C LYS A 24 9.65 5.46 -8.34
N LEU A 25 9.55 6.13 -7.18
CA LEU A 25 8.55 7.15 -6.92
C LEU A 25 9.14 8.52 -7.21
N ASP A 26 8.33 9.43 -7.77
CA ASP A 26 8.74 10.80 -8.09
C ASP A 26 8.60 11.69 -6.85
N GLN A 27 9.30 11.29 -5.77
CA GLN A 27 9.21 11.96 -4.49
C GLN A 27 10.56 11.98 -3.78
N GLU A 28 10.84 13.08 -3.07
CA GLU A 28 12.13 13.23 -2.39
C GLU A 28 12.26 12.26 -1.22
N LYS A 29 13.51 11.83 -0.97
CA LYS A 29 13.82 10.91 0.13
C LYS A 29 13.40 11.53 1.47
N GLY A 30 12.66 10.75 2.27
CA GLY A 30 12.20 11.16 3.59
C GLY A 30 10.89 11.94 3.59
N LYS A 31 10.32 12.26 2.42
CA LYS A 31 8.95 12.75 2.34
C LYS A 31 7.94 11.61 2.51
N LYS A 32 6.78 11.96 3.05
CA LYS A 32 5.62 11.07 3.08
C LYS A 32 5.10 10.90 1.65
N VAL A 33 4.67 9.68 1.33
CA VAL A 33 4.02 9.34 0.06
C VAL A 33 2.64 8.79 0.41
N GLU A 34 1.62 9.32 -0.23
CA GLU A 34 0.25 8.85 -0.11
C GLU A 34 -0.07 7.96 -1.32
N PHE A 35 -0.72 6.81 -1.06
CA PHE A 35 -1.15 5.88 -2.10
C PHE A 35 -2.68 5.87 -2.14
N ASP A 36 -3.25 6.40 -3.22
CA ASP A 36 -4.71 6.48 -3.38
C ASP A 36 -5.31 5.14 -3.83
N GLN A 37 -4.50 4.28 -4.46
CA GLN A 37 -4.96 2.99 -4.99
C GLN A 37 -4.80 1.88 -3.95
N ILE A 38 -5.83 1.70 -3.14
CA ILE A 38 -5.94 0.61 -2.16
C ILE A 38 -6.95 -0.41 -2.70
N LEU A 39 -6.50 -1.62 -2.98
CA LEU A 39 -7.31 -2.71 -3.53
C LEU A 39 -8.03 -3.50 -2.43
N MET A 40 -7.42 -3.62 -1.27
CA MET A 40 -7.98 -4.36 -0.14
C MET A 40 -7.49 -3.80 1.18
N VAL A 41 -8.35 -3.79 2.19
CA VAL A 41 -7.99 -3.57 3.59
C VAL A 41 -8.58 -4.71 4.41
N ASP A 42 -7.76 -5.37 5.22
CA ASP A 42 -8.16 -6.38 6.21
C ASP A 42 -7.89 -5.81 7.61
N LYS A 43 -8.97 -5.63 8.37
CA LYS A 43 -8.94 -5.16 9.75
C LYS A 43 -9.61 -6.21 10.64
N ASP A 44 -8.77 -7.00 11.32
CA ASP A 44 -9.20 -7.95 12.36
C ASP A 44 -10.34 -8.88 11.92
N GLY A 45 -10.29 -9.34 10.67
CA GLY A 45 -11.29 -10.24 10.08
C GLY A 45 -12.34 -9.55 9.20
N GLU A 46 -12.43 -8.22 9.25
CA GLU A 46 -13.25 -7.43 8.34
C GLU A 46 -12.44 -7.08 7.08
N ARG A 47 -12.85 -7.62 5.93
CA ARG A 47 -12.20 -7.38 4.63
C ARG A 47 -13.02 -6.45 3.77
N ILE A 48 -12.44 -5.31 3.44
CA ILE A 48 -12.99 -4.33 2.50
C ILE A 48 -12.19 -4.45 1.21
N ILE A 49 -12.85 -4.82 0.12
CA ILE A 49 -12.23 -4.93 -1.21
C ILE A 49 -12.71 -3.73 -2.03
N GLY A 50 -11.77 -2.88 -2.45
CA GLY A 50 -12.04 -1.78 -3.38
C GLY A 50 -12.15 -2.34 -4.79
N ARG A 51 -13.21 -1.98 -5.51
CA ARG A 51 -13.47 -2.43 -6.89
C ARG A 51 -12.89 -1.47 -7.91
#